data_AF-A0A062VEF3-F1
#
_entry.id   AF-A0A062VEF3-F1
#
_cell.length_a   1.000
_cell.length_b   1.000
_cell.length_c   1.000
_cell.angle_alpha   90.00
_cell.angle_beta   90.00
_cell.angle_gamma   90.00
#
_symmetry.space_group_name_H-M   'P 1'
#
loop_
_entity.id
_entity.type
_entity.pdbx_description
1 polymer ?
#
loop_
_entity_poly.entity_id
_entity_poly.type
_entity_poly.pdbx_seq_one_letter_code
_entity_poly.pdbx_strand_id
1 'polypeptide(L)'
;MDEATPQSSKPGLDMDDRSSFEYTHEVFDLWLKTYEATTGRLLEIPAVGPARERIEKLAKNASVSVNLYSAWMESVINFQNVFMEAMRRMGEKMLVGAKGEIIPDQYKDFYSIWIETYSETFKEFFKTSHFSSDMGTFISYYMEFMKNNREMLEENYLKPLNFIPTKSEIDDINYEVYSLKKTEKDLASQVKKLSESTRDLPTKADIDSINQELQSLRRAVDDLIRRTGGGGK
;
A
#
# COMPACT_ATOMS: atom_id res chain seq x y z
N MET A 1 37.48 15.16 -47.34
CA MET A 1 37.70 13.90 -48.08
C MET A 1 39.09 13.42 -47.72
N ASP A 2 39.32 12.39 -46.93
CA ASP A 2 38.48 11.56 -46.08
C ASP A 2 39.39 11.07 -44.95
N GLU A 3 39.00 11.33 -43.70
CA GLU A 3 39.72 10.87 -42.52
C GLU A 3 39.21 9.46 -42.20
N ALA A 4 39.95 8.44 -42.65
CA ALA A 4 39.62 7.05 -42.40
C ALA A 4 39.78 6.74 -40.90
N THR A 5 38.65 6.51 -40.25
CA THR A 5 38.58 6.06 -38.85
C THR A 5 39.08 4.62 -38.76
N PRO A 6 39.97 4.25 -37.81
CA PRO A 6 40.33 2.86 -37.60
C PRO A 6 39.14 2.12 -37.01
N GLN A 7 38.64 1.16 -37.76
CA GLN A 7 37.60 0.22 -37.37
C GLN A 7 38.12 -0.60 -36.18
N SER A 8 37.71 -0.26 -34.96
CA SER A 8 38.01 -1.04 -33.77
C SER A 8 37.23 -2.35 -33.84
N SER A 9 37.92 -3.42 -34.22
CA SER A 9 37.45 -4.79 -34.11
C SER A 9 37.03 -5.05 -32.66
N LYS A 10 35.72 -5.18 -32.43
CA LYS A 10 35.18 -5.72 -31.19
C LYS A 10 35.74 -7.14 -31.03
N PRO A 11 36.31 -7.51 -29.87
CA PRO A 11 36.64 -8.91 -29.61
C PRO A 11 35.35 -9.71 -29.68
N GLY A 12 35.33 -10.76 -30.50
CA GLY A 12 34.24 -11.72 -30.52
C GLY A 12 34.03 -12.25 -29.11
N LEU A 13 32.86 -11.98 -28.55
CA LEU A 13 32.33 -12.77 -27.45
C LEU A 13 32.07 -14.14 -28.05
N ASP A 14 32.98 -15.06 -27.76
CA ASP A 14 32.77 -16.49 -27.95
C ASP A 14 31.58 -16.86 -27.07
N MET A 15 30.38 -16.88 -27.67
CA MET A 15 29.19 -17.42 -27.03
C MET A 15 29.40 -18.93 -27.03
N ASP A 16 29.91 -19.41 -25.91
CA ASP A 16 29.92 -20.83 -25.56
C ASP A 16 28.51 -21.40 -25.81
N ASP A 17 28.44 -22.66 -26.25
CA ASP A 17 27.24 -23.41 -26.67
C ASP A 17 26.25 -23.69 -25.51
N ARG A 18 26.34 -22.89 -24.44
CA ARG A 18 25.48 -22.89 -23.27
C ARG A 18 24.27 -22.01 -23.53
N SER A 19 23.11 -22.48 -23.11
CA SER A 19 21.87 -21.71 -23.27
C SER A 19 22.02 -20.34 -22.60
N SER A 20 21.54 -19.26 -23.23
CA SER A 20 21.63 -17.88 -22.71
C SER A 20 21.07 -17.72 -21.28
N PHE A 21 20.20 -18.64 -20.90
CA PHE A 21 19.65 -18.84 -19.57
C PHE A 21 20.72 -19.24 -18.54
N GLU A 22 21.50 -20.29 -18.79
CA GLU A 22 22.47 -20.82 -17.81
C GLU A 22 23.54 -19.79 -17.49
N TYR A 23 23.94 -19.03 -18.53
CA TYR A 23 24.82 -17.88 -18.37
C TYR A 23 24.22 -16.77 -17.49
N THR A 24 22.91 -16.49 -17.63
CA THR A 24 22.24 -15.45 -16.84
C THR A 24 22.19 -15.81 -15.35
N HIS A 25 21.96 -17.09 -15.04
CA HIS A 25 21.99 -17.58 -13.65
C HIS A 25 23.40 -17.49 -13.05
N GLU A 26 24.42 -17.94 -13.77
CA GLU A 26 25.81 -17.93 -13.28
C GLU A 26 26.31 -16.51 -13.01
N VAL A 27 26.01 -15.58 -13.92
CA VAL A 27 26.34 -14.15 -13.76
C VAL A 27 25.62 -13.55 -12.55
N PHE A 28 24.36 -13.91 -12.34
CA PHE A 28 23.59 -13.44 -11.18
C PHE A 28 24.14 -14.01 -9.87
N ASP A 29 24.41 -15.30 -9.81
CA ASP A 29 24.99 -15.96 -8.64
C ASP A 29 26.35 -15.38 -8.28
N LEU A 30 27.19 -15.11 -9.28
CA LEU A 30 28.49 -14.47 -9.09
C LEU A 30 28.34 -13.05 -8.55
N TRP A 31 27.38 -12.28 -9.09
CA TRP A 31 27.06 -10.94 -8.61
C TRP A 31 26.57 -10.97 -7.16
N LEU A 32 25.64 -11.87 -6.82
CA LEU A 32 25.07 -12.00 -5.48
C LEU A 32 26.15 -12.38 -4.45
N LYS A 33 26.96 -13.40 -4.76
CA LYS A 33 28.09 -13.81 -3.92
C LYS A 33 29.09 -12.68 -3.71
N THR A 34 29.39 -11.92 -4.77
CA THR A 34 30.30 -10.78 -4.69
C THR A 34 29.71 -9.66 -3.83
N TYR A 35 28.42 -9.38 -3.97
CA TYR A 35 27.70 -8.41 -3.16
C TYR A 35 27.72 -8.80 -1.68
N GLU A 36 27.32 -10.02 -1.33
CA GLU A 36 27.32 -10.55 0.04
C GLU A 36 28.74 -10.48 0.65
N ALA A 37 29.75 -10.86 -0.14
CA ALA A 37 31.13 -10.89 0.32
C ALA A 37 31.77 -9.50 0.50
N THR A 38 31.26 -8.45 -0.15
CA THR A 38 31.89 -7.13 -0.14
C THR A 38 31.00 -6.09 0.50
N THR A 39 30.02 -5.60 -0.26
CA THR A 39 29.13 -4.51 0.10
C THR A 39 28.17 -4.93 1.21
N GLY A 40 27.64 -6.16 1.18
CA GLY A 40 26.78 -6.71 2.24
C GLY A 40 27.45 -6.64 3.61
N ARG A 41 28.68 -7.16 3.72
CA ARG A 41 29.48 -7.08 4.96
C ARG A 41 29.83 -5.65 5.40
N LEU A 42 30.06 -4.74 4.45
CA LEU A 42 30.37 -3.34 4.78
C LEU A 42 29.14 -2.60 5.33
N LEU A 43 27.94 -2.94 4.85
CA LEU A 43 26.67 -2.39 5.31
C LEU A 43 26.27 -2.89 6.71
N GLU A 44 26.79 -4.03 7.15
CA GLU A 44 26.57 -4.59 8.50
C GLU A 44 27.44 -3.93 9.58
N ILE A 45 28.46 -3.14 9.22
CA ILE A 45 29.32 -2.47 10.18
C ILE A 45 28.54 -1.33 10.85
N PRO A 46 28.38 -1.33 12.19
CA PRO A 46 27.66 -0.27 12.89
C PRO A 46 28.33 1.08 12.67
N ALA A 47 27.58 2.05 12.13
CA ALA A 47 28.09 3.40 11.95
C ALA A 47 28.26 4.10 13.30
N VAL A 48 29.37 4.81 13.51
CA VAL A 48 29.67 5.55 14.75
C VAL A 48 29.71 7.05 14.47
N GLY A 49 29.05 7.85 15.30
CA GLY A 49 29.08 9.33 15.23
C GLY A 49 27.79 9.99 14.67
N PRO A 50 27.83 11.30 14.36
CA PRO A 50 26.66 12.11 14.00
C PRO A 50 25.95 11.68 12.70
N ALA A 51 26.66 10.98 11.81
CA ALA A 51 26.12 10.47 10.55
C ALA A 51 25.48 9.08 10.67
N ARG A 52 25.49 8.48 11.87
CA ARG A 52 25.05 7.09 12.11
C ARG A 52 23.67 6.79 11.55
N GLU A 53 22.66 7.58 11.92
CA GLU A 53 21.28 7.34 11.49
C GLU A 53 21.14 7.35 9.96
N ARG A 54 21.83 8.27 9.28
CA ARG A 54 21.80 8.36 7.81
C ARG A 54 22.48 7.17 7.14
N ILE A 55 23.61 6.71 7.70
CA ILE A 55 24.34 5.55 7.17
C ILE A 55 23.54 4.26 7.40
N GLU A 56 22.95 4.08 8.59
CA GLU A 56 22.09 2.94 8.90
C GLU A 56 20.84 2.91 7.98
N LYS A 57 20.21 4.06 7.72
CA LYS A 57 19.11 4.17 6.75
C LYS A 57 19.56 3.80 5.33
N LEU A 58 20.71 4.29 4.87
CA LEU A 58 21.24 3.96 3.55
C LEU A 58 21.55 2.46 3.42
N ALA A 59 22.14 1.87 4.45
CA ALA A 59 22.43 0.44 4.51
C ALA A 59 21.16 -0.41 4.41
N LYS A 60 20.13 -0.05 5.19
CA LYS A 60 18.81 -0.68 5.13
C LYS A 60 18.19 -0.56 3.73
N ASN A 61 18.28 0.59 3.08
CA ASN A 61 17.74 0.76 1.73
C ASN A 61 18.41 -0.16 0.72
N ALA A 62 19.74 -0.27 0.79
CA ALA A 62 20.52 -1.12 -0.08
C ALA A 62 20.19 -2.60 0.16
N SER A 63 20.09 -3.04 1.42
CA SER A 63 19.73 -4.43 1.75
C SER A 63 18.32 -4.77 1.28
N VAL A 64 17.33 -3.89 1.51
CA VAL A 64 15.95 -4.10 1.05
C VAL A 64 15.87 -4.20 -0.47
N SER A 65 16.62 -3.37 -1.19
CA SER A 65 16.68 -3.41 -2.65
C SER A 65 17.28 -4.72 -3.14
N VAL A 66 18.42 -5.14 -2.58
CA VAL A 66 19.07 -6.39 -2.98
C VAL A 66 18.23 -7.61 -2.64
N ASN A 67 17.57 -7.65 -1.49
CA ASN A 67 16.67 -8.74 -1.13
C ASN A 67 15.52 -8.88 -2.14
N LEU A 68 14.91 -7.76 -2.55
CA LEU A 68 13.87 -7.76 -3.59
C LEU A 68 14.40 -8.28 -4.94
N TYR A 69 15.55 -7.75 -5.39
CA TYR A 69 16.15 -8.20 -6.66
C TYR A 69 16.51 -9.68 -6.62
N SER A 70 16.98 -10.18 -5.48
CA SER A 70 17.34 -11.58 -5.33
C SER A 70 16.12 -12.50 -5.39
N ALA A 71 15.06 -12.18 -4.64
CA ALA A 71 13.81 -12.94 -4.69
C ALA A 71 13.12 -12.86 -6.06
N TRP A 72 13.23 -11.72 -6.75
CA TRP A 72 12.75 -11.57 -8.12
C TRP A 72 13.51 -12.50 -9.07
N MET A 73 14.85 -12.49 -9.01
CA MET A 73 15.67 -13.34 -9.86
C MET A 73 15.42 -14.82 -9.60
N GLU A 74 15.37 -15.25 -8.34
CA GLU A 74 15.00 -16.62 -7.98
C GLU A 74 13.63 -17.03 -8.56
N SER A 75 12.64 -16.14 -8.51
CA SER A 75 11.35 -16.39 -9.13
C SER A 75 11.45 -16.55 -10.66
N VAL A 76 12.21 -15.68 -11.33
CA VAL A 76 12.45 -15.76 -12.79
C VAL A 76 13.12 -17.09 -13.15
N ILE A 77 14.18 -17.45 -12.43
CA ILE A 77 14.90 -18.72 -12.55
C ILE A 77 13.92 -19.90 -12.46
N ASN A 78 13.05 -19.91 -11.46
CA ASN A 78 12.08 -20.99 -11.26
C ASN A 78 11.05 -21.06 -12.39
N PHE A 79 10.55 -19.92 -12.86
CA PHE A 79 9.65 -19.86 -14.01
C PHE A 79 10.29 -20.37 -15.28
N GLN A 80 11.53 -19.96 -15.54
CA GLN A 80 12.20 -20.38 -16.74
C GLN A 80 12.56 -21.88 -16.69
N ASN A 81 12.89 -22.44 -15.52
CA ASN A 81 13.05 -23.89 -15.34
C ASN A 81 11.77 -24.67 -15.70
N VAL A 82 10.61 -24.18 -15.26
CA VAL A 82 9.30 -24.77 -15.58
C VAL A 82 9.00 -24.67 -17.07
N PHE A 83 9.36 -23.55 -17.70
CA PHE A 83 9.24 -23.38 -19.15
C PHE A 83 10.09 -24.40 -19.91
N MET A 84 11.34 -24.63 -19.48
CA MET A 84 12.22 -25.63 -20.09
C MET A 84 11.69 -27.05 -19.91
N GLU A 85 11.14 -27.37 -18.75
CA GLU A 85 10.48 -28.66 -18.50
C GLU A 85 9.25 -28.85 -19.39
N ALA A 86 8.43 -27.82 -19.58
CA ALA A 86 7.28 -27.85 -20.49
C ALA A 86 7.73 -28.06 -21.95
N MET A 87 8.79 -27.37 -22.39
CA MET A 87 9.41 -27.58 -23.70
C MET A 87 9.90 -29.02 -23.89
N ARG A 88 10.59 -29.57 -22.89
CA ARG A 88 11.08 -30.95 -22.92
C ARG A 88 9.93 -31.95 -23.07
N ARG A 89 8.91 -31.85 -22.21
CA ARG A 89 7.72 -32.71 -22.25
C ARG A 89 6.97 -32.60 -23.57
N MET A 90 6.88 -31.40 -24.14
CA MET A 90 6.27 -31.18 -25.44
C MET A 90 7.06 -31.91 -26.54
N GLY A 91 8.39 -31.77 -26.54
CA GLY A 91 9.27 -32.48 -27.47
C GLY A 91 9.10 -33.99 -27.41
N GLU A 92 9.01 -34.57 -26.21
CA GLU A 92 8.76 -36.00 -26.01
C GLU A 92 7.41 -36.44 -26.58
N LYS A 93 6.33 -35.70 -26.29
CA LYS A 93 4.98 -36.00 -26.83
C LYS A 93 4.95 -35.89 -28.36
N MET A 94 5.67 -34.93 -28.94
CA MET A 94 5.77 -34.76 -30.40
C MET A 94 6.55 -35.90 -31.07
N LEU A 95 7.65 -36.38 -30.48
CA LEU A 95 8.43 -37.50 -31.01
C LEU A 95 7.66 -38.82 -31.00
N VAL A 96 6.77 -39.02 -30.03
CA VAL A 96 5.90 -40.21 -29.96
C VAL A 96 4.78 -40.16 -31.03
N GLY A 97 4.30 -38.97 -31.40
CA GLY A 97 3.27 -38.76 -32.42
C GLY A 97 3.78 -38.68 -33.87
N ALA A 98 5.03 -38.30 -34.08
CA ALA A 98 5.62 -38.08 -35.40
C ALA A 98 6.09 -39.38 -36.08
N LYS A 99 5.13 -40.16 -36.60
CA LYS A 99 5.40 -41.17 -37.64
C LYS A 99 4.78 -40.73 -38.97
N GLY A 100 5.38 -39.76 -39.65
CA GLY A 100 4.96 -39.34 -41.01
C GLY A 100 5.17 -37.85 -41.33
N GLU A 101 4.91 -37.47 -42.58
CA GLU A 101 4.98 -36.08 -43.07
C GLU A 101 3.95 -35.16 -42.39
N ILE A 102 4.32 -33.89 -42.22
CA ILE A 102 3.52 -32.88 -41.53
C ILE A 102 2.48 -32.26 -42.49
N ILE A 103 1.21 -32.57 -42.27
CA ILE A 103 0.04 -32.11 -43.06
C ILE A 103 -0.65 -30.95 -42.31
N PRO A 104 -1.34 -29.99 -42.97
CA PRO A 104 -1.98 -28.84 -42.30
C PRO A 104 -2.86 -29.14 -41.07
N ASP A 105 -3.52 -30.29 -41.01
CA ASP A 105 -4.31 -30.71 -39.84
C ASP A 105 -3.43 -31.00 -38.61
N GLN A 106 -2.19 -31.42 -38.79
CA GLN A 106 -1.23 -31.68 -37.71
C GLN A 106 -0.75 -30.39 -37.01
N TYR A 107 -0.93 -29.22 -37.61
CA TYR A 107 -0.61 -27.95 -36.95
C TYR A 107 -1.57 -27.66 -35.78
N LYS A 108 -2.85 -28.05 -35.90
CA LYS A 108 -3.80 -27.96 -34.80
C LYS A 108 -3.46 -28.94 -33.68
N ASP A 109 -3.04 -30.14 -34.05
CA ASP A 109 -2.60 -31.16 -33.08
C ASP A 109 -1.33 -30.71 -32.35
N PHE A 110 -0.36 -30.13 -33.07
CA PHE A 110 0.83 -29.50 -32.48
C PHE A 110 0.47 -28.40 -31.48
N TYR A 111 -0.44 -27.50 -31.84
CA TYR A 111 -0.86 -26.40 -30.96
C TYR A 111 -1.61 -26.91 -29.73
N SER A 112 -2.46 -27.92 -29.88
CA SER A 112 -3.14 -28.58 -28.76
C SER A 112 -2.13 -29.23 -27.81
N ILE A 113 -1.17 -30.00 -28.34
CA ILE A 113 -0.10 -30.63 -27.54
C ILE A 113 0.73 -29.57 -26.82
N TRP A 114 1.05 -28.46 -27.49
CA TRP A 114 1.78 -27.34 -26.90
C TRP A 114 1.01 -26.75 -25.72
N ILE A 115 -0.24 -26.31 -25.94
CA ILE A 115 -1.07 -25.69 -24.89
C ILE A 115 -1.31 -26.66 -23.74
N GLU A 116 -1.69 -27.91 -24.04
CA GLU A 116 -2.00 -28.89 -23.00
C GLU A 116 -0.78 -29.16 -22.14
N THR A 117 0.39 -29.37 -22.76
CA THR A 117 1.62 -29.69 -22.02
C THR A 117 2.11 -28.52 -21.19
N TYR A 118 2.06 -27.31 -21.73
CA TYR A 118 2.40 -26.10 -20.98
C TYR A 118 1.41 -25.86 -19.84
N SER A 119 0.11 -25.93 -20.11
CA SER A 119 -0.93 -25.75 -19.11
C SER A 119 -0.80 -26.76 -17.97
N GLU A 120 -0.57 -28.04 -18.29
CA GLU A 120 -0.36 -29.12 -17.32
C GLU A 120 0.88 -28.84 -16.46
N THR A 121 2.03 -28.56 -17.08
CA THR A 121 3.31 -28.36 -16.39
C THR A 121 3.28 -27.12 -15.48
N PHE A 122 2.73 -26.00 -15.96
CA PHE A 122 2.59 -24.79 -15.14
C PHE A 122 1.56 -24.97 -14.02
N LYS A 123 0.46 -25.69 -14.27
CA LYS A 123 -0.54 -26.00 -13.24
C LYS A 123 0.03 -26.89 -12.13
N GLU A 124 0.89 -27.84 -12.47
CA GLU A 124 1.65 -28.63 -11.49
C GLU A 124 2.56 -27.73 -10.66
N PHE A 125 3.35 -26.88 -11.33
CA PHE A 125 4.24 -25.94 -10.65
C PHE A 125 3.50 -25.00 -9.69
N PHE A 126 2.38 -24.40 -10.10
CA PHE A 126 1.60 -23.50 -9.26
C PHE A 126 0.98 -24.16 -8.03
N LYS A 127 0.80 -25.48 -8.06
CA LYS A 127 0.33 -26.24 -6.89
C LYS A 127 1.45 -26.57 -5.90
N THR A 128 2.70 -26.34 -6.26
CA THR A 128 3.83 -26.64 -5.37
C THR A 128 3.86 -25.68 -4.18
N SER A 129 4.25 -26.20 -3.02
CA SER A 129 4.54 -25.37 -1.84
C SER A 129 5.69 -24.41 -2.09
N HIS A 130 6.67 -24.83 -2.90
CA HIS A 130 7.79 -24.02 -3.34
C HIS A 130 7.34 -22.72 -4.02
N PHE A 131 6.52 -22.81 -5.07
CA PHE A 131 5.99 -21.61 -5.74
C PHE A 131 5.29 -20.64 -4.78
N SER A 132 4.46 -21.17 -3.88
CA SER A 132 3.74 -20.35 -2.89
C SER A 132 4.69 -19.67 -1.90
N SER A 133 5.76 -20.36 -1.50
CA SER A 133 6.81 -19.85 -0.62
C SER A 133 7.65 -18.76 -1.29
N ASP A 134 8.09 -19.01 -2.53
CA ASP A 134 8.88 -18.06 -3.32
C ASP A 134 8.09 -16.77 -3.55
N MET A 135 6.83 -16.89 -4.00
CA MET A 135 5.95 -15.74 -4.20
C MET A 135 5.66 -15.00 -2.90
N GLY A 136 5.46 -15.72 -1.79
CA GLY A 136 5.30 -15.13 -0.46
C GLY A 136 6.52 -14.31 -0.04
N THR A 137 7.72 -14.83 -0.29
CA THR A 137 8.99 -14.16 -0.02
C THR A 137 9.17 -12.93 -0.91
N PHE A 138 8.94 -13.07 -2.21
CA PHE A 138 8.99 -11.96 -3.16
C PHE A 138 8.01 -10.84 -2.78
N ILE A 139 6.75 -11.17 -2.49
CA ILE A 139 5.74 -10.18 -2.08
C ILE A 139 6.14 -9.49 -0.77
N SER A 140 6.71 -10.22 0.18
CA SER A 140 7.18 -9.65 1.45
C SER A 140 8.28 -8.62 1.24
N TYR A 141 9.31 -8.95 0.47
CA TYR A 141 10.38 -8.00 0.15
C TYR A 141 9.90 -6.85 -0.74
N TYR A 142 8.94 -7.08 -1.64
CA TYR A 142 8.33 -6.03 -2.42
C TYR A 142 7.58 -5.03 -1.53
N MET A 143 6.80 -5.53 -0.56
CA MET A 143 6.09 -4.68 0.40
C MET A 143 7.06 -3.89 1.28
N GLU A 144 8.15 -4.52 1.73
CA GLU A 144 9.22 -3.85 2.48
C GLU A 144 9.89 -2.76 1.65
N PHE A 145 10.20 -3.04 0.38
CA PHE A 145 10.76 -2.07 -0.56
C PHE A 145 9.82 -0.89 -0.81
N MET A 146 8.52 -1.14 -0.99
CA MET A 146 7.53 -0.09 -1.19
C MET A 146 7.38 0.79 0.05
N LYS A 147 7.34 0.19 1.24
CA LYS A 147 7.32 0.93 2.51
C LYS A 147 8.57 1.79 2.65
N ASN A 148 9.73 1.19 2.44
CA ASN A 148 11.02 1.86 2.57
C ASN A 148 11.20 3.00 1.54
N ASN A 149 10.77 2.80 0.29
CA ASN A 149 10.78 3.86 -0.73
C ASN A 149 9.84 5.01 -0.35
N ARG A 150 8.66 4.70 0.19
CA ARG A 150 7.73 5.73 0.65
C ARG A 150 8.32 6.55 1.80
N GLU A 151 8.89 5.89 2.80
CA GLU A 151 9.58 6.56 3.93
C GLU A 151 10.72 7.44 3.41
N MET A 152 11.53 6.94 2.46
CA MET A 152 12.62 7.70 1.84
C MET A 152 12.13 8.90 1.01
N LEU A 153 11.04 8.73 0.28
CA LEU A 153 10.40 9.81 -0.49
C LEU A 153 9.86 10.88 0.46
N GLU A 154 9.13 10.46 1.50
CA GLU A 154 8.56 11.36 2.50
C GLU A 154 9.66 12.12 3.26
N GLU A 155 10.72 11.45 3.72
CA GLU A 155 11.78 12.08 4.52
C GLU A 155 12.77 12.94 3.71
N ASN A 156 13.20 12.49 2.53
CA ASN A 156 14.28 13.19 1.80
C ASN A 156 13.77 14.14 0.71
N TYR A 157 12.55 13.95 0.22
CA TYR A 157 12.01 14.75 -0.87
C TYR A 157 10.80 15.55 -0.44
N LEU A 158 9.81 14.96 0.24
CA LEU A 158 8.57 15.67 0.57
C LEU A 158 8.72 16.62 1.77
N LYS A 159 9.28 16.14 2.90
CA LYS A 159 9.49 16.96 4.10
C LYS A 159 10.40 18.18 3.87
N PRO A 160 11.52 18.08 3.13
CA PRO A 160 12.37 19.24 2.89
C PRO A 160 11.78 20.23 1.88
N LEU A 161 10.86 19.79 1.02
CA LEU A 161 10.26 20.64 0.01
C LEU A 161 9.07 21.46 0.52
N ASN A 162 8.48 21.21 1.70
CA ASN A 162 7.36 21.99 2.28
C ASN A 162 6.12 22.23 1.36
N PHE A 163 6.06 21.66 0.15
CA PHE A 163 5.07 22.02 -0.88
C PHE A 163 4.00 20.94 -1.12
N ILE A 164 4.21 19.71 -0.64
CA ILE A 164 3.28 18.60 -0.87
C ILE A 164 2.96 17.95 0.49
N PRO A 165 1.71 18.06 0.98
CA PRO A 165 1.30 17.38 2.21
C PRO A 165 1.56 15.88 2.10
N THR A 166 2.27 15.33 3.06
CA THR A 166 2.47 13.87 3.16
C THR A 166 1.14 13.19 3.47
N LYS A 167 0.99 11.92 3.10
CA LYS A 167 -0.25 11.19 3.38
C LYS A 167 -0.55 11.12 4.89
N SER A 168 0.48 11.10 5.75
CA SER A 168 0.29 11.19 7.21
C SER A 168 -0.35 12.52 7.62
N GLU A 169 0.15 13.65 7.09
CA GLU A 169 -0.43 14.97 7.36
C GLU A 169 -1.85 15.09 6.81
N ILE A 170 -2.13 14.49 5.65
CA ILE A 170 -3.50 14.42 5.10
C ILE A 170 -4.41 13.58 5.99
N ASP A 171 -3.94 12.44 6.51
CA ASP A 171 -4.71 11.57 7.40
C ASP A 171 -4.99 12.28 8.75
N ASP A 172 -4.02 13.02 9.29
CA ASP A 172 -4.18 13.85 10.49
C ASP A 172 -5.19 14.98 10.26
N ILE A 173 -5.10 15.70 9.13
CA ILE A 173 -6.07 16.73 8.74
C ILE A 173 -7.48 16.13 8.59
N ASN A 174 -7.60 14.95 7.97
CA ASN A 174 -8.89 14.27 7.81
C ASN A 174 -9.48 13.87 9.16
N TYR A 175 -8.65 13.43 10.11
CA TYR A 175 -9.07 13.13 11.47
C TYR A 175 -9.55 14.40 12.20
N GLU A 176 -8.82 15.51 12.09
CA GLU A 176 -9.23 16.80 12.66
C GLU A 176 -10.57 17.27 12.08
N VAL A 177 -10.72 17.26 10.75
CA VAL A 177 -11.98 17.62 10.08
C VAL A 177 -13.14 16.75 10.54
N TYR A 178 -12.90 15.44 10.72
CA TYR A 178 -13.91 14.52 11.23
C TYR A 178 -14.32 14.86 12.67
N SER A 179 -13.35 15.12 13.55
CA SER A 179 -13.61 15.46 14.95
C SER A 179 -14.37 16.79 15.08
N LEU A 180 -14.00 17.80 14.28
CA LEU A 180 -14.70 19.08 14.21
C LEU A 180 -16.15 18.92 13.77
N LYS A 181 -16.42 18.14 12.71
CA LYS A 181 -17.79 17.84 12.27
C LYS A 181 -18.62 17.12 13.34
N LYS A 182 -17.97 16.28 14.14
CA LYS A 182 -18.63 15.61 15.26
C LYS A 182 -19.00 16.61 16.35
N THR A 183 -18.08 17.47 16.75
CA THR A 183 -18.33 18.54 17.73
C THR A 183 -19.40 19.52 17.26
N GLU A 184 -19.40 19.87 15.97
CA GLU A 184 -20.45 20.71 15.36
C GLU A 184 -21.83 20.09 15.52
N LYS A 185 -21.98 18.79 15.21
CA LYS A 185 -23.24 18.06 15.39
C LYS A 185 -23.67 17.99 16.85
N ASP A 186 -22.74 17.73 17.76
CA ASP A 186 -23.03 17.67 19.19
C ASP A 186 -23.48 19.03 19.72
N LEU A 187 -22.82 20.11 19.28
CA LEU A 187 -23.20 21.47 19.65
C LEU A 187 -24.55 21.86 19.06
N ALA A 188 -24.82 21.53 17.79
CA ALA A 188 -26.12 21.75 17.17
C ALA A 188 -27.24 20.98 17.90
N SER A 189 -26.97 19.75 18.35
CA SER A 189 -27.90 18.97 19.18
C SER A 189 -28.15 19.61 20.54
N GLN A 190 -27.10 20.12 21.19
CA GLN A 190 -27.21 20.83 22.47
C GLN A 190 -28.01 22.13 22.32
N VAL A 191 -27.74 22.92 21.28
CA VAL A 191 -28.49 24.15 20.96
C VAL A 191 -29.96 23.81 20.71
N LYS A 192 -30.25 22.74 19.96
CA LYS A 192 -31.62 22.28 19.73
C LYS A 192 -32.32 21.93 21.05
N LYS A 193 -31.70 21.09 21.89
CA LYS A 193 -32.26 20.71 23.21
C LYS A 193 -32.48 21.92 24.12
N LEU A 194 -31.53 22.85 24.15
CA LEU A 194 -31.66 24.09 24.92
C LEU A 194 -32.80 24.96 24.36
N SER A 195 -32.93 25.06 23.03
CA SER A 195 -34.01 25.82 22.40
C SER A 195 -35.39 25.21 22.66
N GLU A 196 -35.50 23.88 22.69
CA GLU A 196 -36.72 23.15 23.04
C GLU A 196 -37.04 23.34 24.53
N SER A 197 -36.05 23.18 25.42
CA SER A 197 -36.21 23.44 26.85
C SER A 197 -36.55 24.90 27.18
N THR A 198 -36.13 25.86 26.35
CA THR A 198 -36.46 27.29 26.50
C THR A 198 -37.87 27.60 25.98
N ARG A 199 -38.39 26.78 25.06
CA ARG A 199 -39.75 26.92 24.51
C ARG A 199 -40.83 26.49 25.51
N ASP A 200 -40.49 25.61 26.44
CA ASP A 200 -41.36 25.16 27.53
C ASP A 200 -41.29 26.05 28.77
N LEU A 201 -40.41 27.07 28.79
CA LEU A 201 -40.38 28.06 29.85
C LEU A 201 -41.45 29.15 29.61
N PRO A 202 -42.11 29.67 30.67
CA PRO A 202 -43.08 30.73 30.53
C PRO A 202 -42.43 31.93 29.82
N THR A 203 -43.05 32.39 28.74
CA THR A 203 -42.54 33.56 28.03
C THR A 203 -42.67 34.80 28.92
N LYS A 204 -41.93 35.86 28.61
CA LYS A 204 -42.06 37.13 29.34
C LYS A 204 -43.51 37.63 29.38
N ALA A 205 -44.29 37.39 28.32
CA ALA A 205 -45.71 37.72 28.26
C ALA A 205 -46.55 36.87 29.22
N ASP A 206 -46.24 35.57 29.36
CA ASP A 206 -46.91 34.69 30.34
C ASP A 206 -46.59 35.12 31.78
N ILE A 207 -45.34 35.50 32.04
CA ILE A 207 -44.89 36.03 33.33
C ILE A 207 -45.60 37.36 33.64
N ASP A 208 -45.72 38.24 32.66
CA ASP A 208 -46.40 39.54 32.81
C ASP A 208 -47.92 39.35 33.06
N SER A 209 -48.56 38.37 32.40
CA SER A 209 -49.96 38.00 32.65
C SER A 209 -50.16 37.46 34.07
N ILE A 210 -49.31 36.53 34.52
CA ILE A 210 -49.34 36.00 35.89
C ILE A 210 -49.14 37.13 36.92
N ASN A 211 -48.24 38.07 36.65
CA ASN A 211 -48.03 39.22 37.53
C ASN A 211 -49.25 40.16 37.58
N GLN A 212 -49.96 40.36 36.47
CA GLN A 212 -51.21 41.12 36.45
C GLN A 212 -52.32 40.41 37.24
N GLU A 213 -52.45 39.09 37.10
CA GLU A 213 -53.40 38.28 37.88
C GLU A 213 -53.08 38.32 39.38
N LEU A 214 -51.80 38.24 39.76
CA LEU A 214 -51.37 38.39 41.15
C LEU A 214 -51.71 39.77 41.72
N GLN A 215 -51.54 40.83 40.93
CA GLN A 215 -51.89 42.19 41.34
C GLN A 215 -53.41 42.37 41.49
N SER A 216 -54.21 41.77 40.60
CA SER A 216 -55.67 41.84 40.69
C SER A 216 -56.19 41.08 41.92
N LEU A 217 -55.63 39.89 42.19
CA LEU A 217 -55.91 39.11 43.40
C LEU A 217 -55.54 39.87 44.67
N ARG A 218 -54.35 40.49 44.69
CA ARG A 218 -53.90 41.30 45.85
C ARG A 218 -54.88 42.43 46.15
N ARG A 219 -55.34 43.15 45.12
CA ARG A 219 -56.36 44.21 45.27
C ARG A 219 -57.69 43.67 45.79
N ALA A 220 -58.14 42.52 45.28
CA ALA A 220 -59.38 41.90 45.74
C ALA A 220 -59.32 41.46 47.20
N VAL A 221 -58.17 40.93 47.64
CA VAL A 221 -57.92 40.58 49.05
C VAL A 221 -57.90 41.83 49.93
N ASP A 222 -57.19 42.89 49.52
CA ASP A 222 -57.14 44.16 50.26
C ASP A 222 -58.55 44.76 50.43
N ASP A 223 -59.40 44.70 49.39
CA ASP A 223 -60.80 45.15 49.45
C ASP A 223 -61.68 44.27 50.35
N LEU A 224 -61.49 42.95 50.36
CA LEU A 224 -62.18 42.03 51.27
C LEU A 224 -61.78 42.27 52.73
N ILE A 225 -60.50 42.51 53.00
CA ILE A 225 -60.00 42.88 54.33
C ILE A 225 -60.65 44.20 54.79
N ARG A 226 -60.74 45.18 53.89
CA ARG A 226 -61.40 46.46 54.20
C ARG A 226 -62.90 46.32 54.46
N ARG A 227 -63.59 45.44 53.74
CA ARG A 227 -65.03 45.13 53.94
C ARG A 227 -65.31 44.36 55.22
N THR A 228 -64.42 43.46 55.62
CA THR A 228 -64.55 42.66 56.86
C THR A 228 -64.08 43.42 58.10
N GLY A 229 -63.11 44.34 57.97
CA GLY A 229 -62.67 45.24 59.04
C GLY A 229 -63.60 46.44 59.31
N GLY A 230 -64.49 46.78 58.38
CA GLY A 230 -65.45 47.89 58.50
C GLY A 230 -66.80 47.54 59.15
N GLY A 231 -67.03 46.28 59.51
CA GLY A 231 -68.30 45.79 60.07
C GLY A 231 -68.36 45.69 61.61
N GLY A 232 -67.40 46.29 62.32
CA GLY A 232 -67.24 46.13 63.77
C GLY A 232 -67.04 47.44 64.52
N LYS A 233 -68.02 48.36 64.45
CA LYS A 233 -68.48 49.25 65.52
C LYS A 233 -69.50 50.26 65.00
#